data_AF-A0A6L9U7L1-F1
#
_entry.id   AF-A0A6L9U7L1-F1
#
_cell.length_a   1.000
_cell.length_b   1.000
_cell.length_c   1.000
_cell.angle_alpha   90.00
_cell.angle_beta   90.00
_cell.angle_gamma   90.00
#
_symmetry.space_group_name_H-M   'P 1'
#
loop_
_entity.id
_entity.type
_entity.pdbx_description
1 polymer ?
#
loop_
_entity_poly.entity_id
_entity_poly.type
_entity_poly.pdbx_seq_one_letter_code
_entity_poly.pdbx_strand_id
1 'polypeptide(L)'
;MSNADKPVVPRKPRARRRKAVPADDTPLDYMLKVMRDDEADQKRRDEMAKIAASYVHQKPSERSGGGAKGGRGFTVDLTNATDEQLAILESLFGPLAGSGDDDGSDPEGEGEAHS
;
A
#
# COMPACT_ATOMS: atom_id res chain seq x y z
N MET A 1 45.56 8.80 -8.15
CA MET A 1 45.25 8.89 -6.70
C MET A 1 43.86 8.30 -6.49
N SER A 2 43.80 7.09 -5.91
CA SER A 2 42.60 6.26 -5.76
C SER A 2 41.74 6.73 -4.58
N ASN A 3 40.48 7.07 -4.84
CA ASN A 3 39.47 7.30 -3.80
C ASN A 3 38.66 6.01 -3.60
N ALA A 4 39.27 4.98 -3.00
CA ALA A 4 38.61 3.71 -2.77
C ALA A 4 39.07 3.11 -1.44
N ASP A 5 38.68 3.72 -0.32
CA ASP A 5 38.39 3.01 0.93
C ASP A 5 37.83 3.96 2.00
N LYS A 6 36.50 4.17 2.03
CA LYS A 6 35.85 4.76 3.20
C LYS A 6 34.66 3.88 3.57
N PRO A 7 34.63 3.26 4.76
CA PRO A 7 33.52 2.41 5.15
C PRO A 7 32.25 3.25 5.30
N VAL A 8 31.21 2.90 4.55
CA VAL A 8 29.86 3.48 4.70
C VAL A 8 29.26 2.91 5.99
N VAL A 9 29.41 3.66 7.08
CA VAL A 9 28.81 3.28 8.37
C VAL A 9 27.28 3.34 8.28
N PRO A 10 26.57 2.24 8.62
CA PRO A 10 25.11 2.21 8.58
C PRO A 10 24.55 3.14 9.67
N ARG A 11 23.80 4.15 9.24
CA ARG A 11 23.19 5.13 10.15
C ARG A 11 21.97 4.50 10.82
N LYS A 12 22.01 4.33 12.14
CA LYS A 12 20.88 3.83 12.93
C LYS A 12 19.66 4.75 12.74
N PRO A 13 18.44 4.23 12.50
CA PRO A 13 17.26 5.06 12.33
C PRO A 13 17.00 5.83 13.63
N ARG A 14 17.08 7.17 13.57
CA ARG A 14 16.72 8.03 14.68
C ARG A 14 15.20 8.00 14.79
N ALA A 15 14.67 7.33 15.82
CA ALA A 15 13.28 7.45 16.18
C ALA A 15 12.98 8.93 16.46
N ARG A 16 12.23 9.58 15.57
CA ARG A 16 11.72 10.93 15.80
C ARG A 16 10.74 10.84 16.97
N ARG A 17 11.20 11.16 18.17
CA ARG A 17 10.32 11.47 19.30
C ARG A 17 9.52 12.72 18.93
N ARG A 18 8.28 12.52 18.46
CA ARG A 18 7.31 13.61 18.33
C ARG A 18 6.99 14.06 19.76
N LYS A 19 7.31 15.31 20.10
CA LYS A 19 6.74 15.92 21.31
C LYS A 19 5.23 15.99 21.10
N ALA A 20 4.45 15.57 22.09
CA ALA A 20 3.01 15.78 22.08
C ALA A 20 2.77 17.30 22.18
N VAL A 21 2.47 17.91 21.05
CA VAL A 21 1.88 19.25 20.99
C VAL A 21 0.38 19.05 21.28
N PRO A 22 -0.27 19.88 22.11
CA PRO A 22 -1.71 19.73 22.34
C PRO A 22 -2.45 19.79 21.01
N ALA A 23 -3.51 18.98 20.89
CA ALA A 23 -4.21 18.72 19.63
C ALA A 23 -4.95 19.94 19.04
N ASP A 24 -4.80 21.14 19.60
CA ASP A 24 -5.39 22.37 19.08
C ASP A 24 -4.33 23.35 18.53
N ASP A 25 -3.04 23.03 18.68
CA ASP A 25 -1.93 23.94 18.33
C ASP A 25 -1.30 23.59 16.97
N THR A 26 -1.64 22.44 16.37
CA THR A 26 -1.02 22.04 15.10
C THR A 26 -1.87 22.43 13.89
N PRO A 27 -1.24 22.84 12.77
CA PRO A 27 -1.98 23.08 11.53
C PRO A 27 -2.81 21.89 11.06
N LEU A 28 -2.33 20.65 11.31
CA LEU A 28 -3.05 19.43 10.93
C LEU A 28 -4.35 19.29 11.72
N ASP A 29 -4.32 19.57 13.01
CA ASP A 29 -5.52 19.44 13.84
C ASP A 29 -6.60 20.45 13.47
N TYR A 30 -6.20 21.67 13.10
CA TYR A 30 -7.12 22.64 12.52
C TYR A 30 -7.80 22.10 11.25
N MET A 31 -7.03 21.49 10.33
CA MET A 31 -7.60 20.88 9.11
C MET A 31 -8.60 19.79 9.46
N LEU A 32 -8.24 18.89 10.39
CA LEU A 32 -9.11 17.79 10.82
C LEU A 32 -10.36 18.29 11.54
N LYS A 33 -10.29 19.41 12.28
CA LYS A 33 -11.43 20.05 12.91
C LYS A 33 -12.41 20.61 11.89
N VAL A 34 -11.91 21.35 10.89
CA VAL A 34 -12.74 21.91 9.81
C VAL A 34 -13.42 20.82 8.99
N MET A 35 -12.75 19.69 8.75
CA MET A 35 -13.34 18.55 8.03
C MET A 35 -14.51 17.89 8.79
N ARG A 36 -14.56 18.00 10.12
CA ARG A 36 -15.60 17.41 10.99
C ARG A 36 -16.73 18.38 11.34
N ASP A 37 -16.60 19.64 10.93
CA ASP A 37 -17.57 20.68 11.22
C ASP A 37 -18.64 20.70 10.11
N ASP A 38 -19.90 20.48 10.47
CA ASP A 38 -21.01 20.45 9.51
C ASP A 38 -21.51 21.85 9.12
N GLU A 39 -21.18 22.86 9.92
CA GLU A 39 -21.50 24.26 9.65
C GLU A 39 -20.44 24.92 8.75
N ALA A 40 -19.30 24.25 8.53
CA ALA A 40 -18.25 24.76 7.66
C ALA A 40 -18.63 24.62 6.17
N ASP A 41 -18.30 25.66 5.40
CA ASP A 41 -18.48 25.67 3.94
C ASP A 41 -17.88 24.42 3.28
N GLN A 42 -18.64 23.76 2.40
CA GLN A 42 -18.26 22.50 1.77
C GLN A 42 -16.92 22.60 1.05
N LYS A 43 -16.71 23.68 0.29
CA LYS A 43 -15.46 23.89 -0.45
C LYS A 43 -14.28 24.00 0.51
N ARG A 44 -14.45 24.68 1.65
CA ARG A 44 -13.43 24.74 2.71
C ARG A 44 -13.13 23.35 3.28
N ARG A 45 -14.14 22.49 3.48
CA ARG A 45 -13.93 21.11 3.98
C ARG A 45 -13.11 20.28 2.99
N ASP A 46 -13.43 20.37 1.70
CA ASP A 46 -12.76 19.60 0.64
C ASP A 46 -11.29 20.02 0.46
N GLU A 47 -11.00 21.32 0.52
CA GLU A 47 -9.62 21.84 0.47
C GLU A 47 -8.79 21.33 1.65
N MET A 48 -9.36 21.35 2.87
CA MET A 48 -8.68 20.81 4.04
C MET A 48 -8.44 19.31 3.92
N ALA A 49 -9.41 18.55 3.40
CA ALA A 49 -9.27 17.11 3.16
C ALA A 49 -8.12 16.80 2.20
N LYS A 50 -8.03 17.53 1.09
CA LYS A 50 -6.98 17.38 0.08
C LYS A 50 -5.59 17.62 0.66
N ILE A 51 -5.43 18.67 1.48
CA ILE A 51 -4.15 19.01 2.09
C ILE A 51 -3.80 18.00 3.20
N ALA A 52 -4.77 17.66 4.06
CA ALA A 52 -4.59 16.74 5.19
C ALA A 52 -4.22 15.32 4.76
N ALA A 53 -4.69 14.86 3.59
CA ALA A 53 -4.37 13.54 3.04
C ALA A 53 -2.85 13.27 2.98
N SER A 54 -2.04 14.29 2.72
CA SER A 54 -0.56 14.19 2.67
C SER A 54 0.10 13.91 4.02
N TYR A 55 -0.61 14.16 5.12
CA TYR A 55 -0.10 14.02 6.49
C TYR A 55 -0.63 12.78 7.20
N VAL A 56 -1.87 12.35 6.88
CA VAL A 56 -2.53 11.20 7.52
C VAL A 56 -2.13 9.88 6.87
N HIS A 57 -1.94 9.87 5.55
CA HIS A 57 -1.63 8.65 4.82
C HIS A 57 -0.15 8.60 4.48
N GLN A 58 0.43 7.38 4.51
CA GLN A 58 1.72 7.18 3.88
C GLN A 58 1.57 7.55 2.42
N LYS A 59 2.38 8.51 1.94
CA LYS A 59 2.42 8.81 0.51
C LYS A 59 2.69 7.50 -0.22
N PRO A 60 1.90 7.12 -1.23
CA PRO A 60 2.28 6.02 -2.09
C PRO A 60 3.68 6.37 -2.58
N SER A 61 4.67 5.56 -2.19
CA SER A 61 5.97 5.65 -2.81
C SER A 61 5.69 5.57 -4.30
N GLU A 62 6.27 6.45 -5.12
CA GLU A 62 6.42 6.25 -6.57
C GLU A 62 7.35 5.05 -6.80
N ARG A 63 7.01 3.89 -6.22
CA ARG A 63 7.48 2.61 -6.70
C ARG A 63 6.68 2.42 -7.97
N SER A 64 7.33 2.62 -9.10
CA SER A 64 6.93 1.99 -10.35
C SER A 64 6.84 0.48 -10.10
N GLY A 65 5.66 0.03 -9.70
CA GLY A 65 5.41 -1.30 -9.18
C GLY A 65 3.93 -1.55 -9.33
N GLY A 66 3.52 -1.92 -10.54
CA GLY A 66 2.21 -2.45 -10.79
C GLY A 66 1.93 -3.61 -9.83
N GLY A 67 0.78 -3.58 -9.19
CA GLY A 67 0.37 -4.61 -8.24
C GLY A 67 -0.34 -4.02 -7.03
N ALA A 68 -1.65 -3.81 -7.18
CA ALA A 68 -2.53 -3.52 -6.07
C ALA A 68 -2.45 -4.65 -5.03
N LYS A 69 -2.24 -4.27 -3.76
CA LYS A 69 -2.71 -4.98 -2.56
C LYS A 69 -2.33 -6.47 -2.46
N GLY A 70 -1.11 -6.75 -2.00
CA GLY A 70 -0.76 -8.04 -1.40
C GLY A 70 0.56 -8.61 -1.89
N GLY A 71 1.63 -8.41 -1.09
CA GLY A 71 2.92 -9.05 -1.32
C GLY A 71 3.66 -8.55 -2.56
N ARG A 72 4.98 -8.74 -2.58
CA ARG A 72 5.76 -8.61 -3.81
C ARG A 72 5.41 -9.82 -4.68
N GLY A 73 4.27 -9.78 -5.38
CA GLY A 73 3.92 -10.80 -6.35
C GLY A 73 4.88 -10.70 -7.54
N PHE A 74 5.68 -11.74 -7.74
CA PHE A 74 6.42 -11.96 -8.97
C PHE A 74 5.61 -12.96 -9.79
N THR A 75 5.11 -12.55 -10.94
CA THR A 75 4.39 -13.42 -11.87
C THR A 75 5.41 -14.09 -12.79
N VAL A 76 5.43 -15.42 -12.82
CA VAL A 76 6.28 -16.23 -13.71
C VAL A 76 5.37 -16.97 -14.68
N ASP A 77 5.68 -16.89 -15.97
CA ASP A 77 5.06 -17.73 -16.97
C ASP A 77 5.63 -19.15 -16.87
N LEU A 78 4.78 -20.11 -16.52
CA LEU A 78 5.15 -21.52 -16.35
C LEU A 78 4.75 -22.38 -17.54
N THR A 79 4.23 -21.81 -18.64
CA THR A 79 3.70 -22.55 -19.79
C THR A 79 4.72 -23.52 -20.41
N ASN A 80 6.02 -23.21 -20.29
CA ASN A 80 7.12 -24.03 -20.79
C ASN A 80 8.10 -24.48 -19.68
N ALA A 81 7.69 -24.45 -18.41
CA ALA A 81 8.54 -24.90 -17.32
C ALA A 81 8.73 -26.43 -17.39
N THR A 82 9.95 -26.91 -17.15
CA THR A 82 10.21 -28.35 -17.05
C THR A 82 9.81 -28.89 -15.68
N ASP A 83 9.56 -30.19 -15.57
CA ASP A 83 9.21 -30.84 -14.29
C ASP A 83 10.28 -30.61 -13.21
N GLU A 84 11.55 -30.55 -13.60
CA GLU A 84 12.66 -30.20 -12.69
C GLU A 84 12.53 -28.77 -12.15
N GLN A 85 12.18 -27.80 -13.01
CA GLN A 85 11.99 -26.41 -12.61
C GLN A 85 10.77 -26.25 -11.70
N LEU A 86 9.71 -27.02 -11.94
CA LEU A 86 8.53 -27.06 -11.06
C LEU A 86 8.88 -27.65 -9.69
N ALA A 87 9.65 -28.74 -9.64
CA ALA A 87 10.10 -29.36 -8.40
C ALA A 87 11.00 -28.43 -7.55
N ILE A 88 11.88 -27.65 -8.20
CA ILE A 88 12.69 -26.63 -7.52
C ILE A 88 11.78 -25.55 -6.89
N LEU A 89 10.74 -25.14 -7.62
CA LEU A 89 9.78 -24.16 -7.13
C LEU A 89 8.96 -24.69 -5.95
N GLU A 90 8.52 -25.95 -6.02
CA GLU A 90 7.84 -26.65 -4.92
C GLU A 90 8.74 -26.76 -3.68
N SER A 91 10.03 -27.06 -3.86
CA SER A 91 10.98 -27.08 -2.73
C SER A 91 11.20 -25.69 -2.11
N LEU A 92 11.10 -24.61 -2.89
CA LEU A 92 11.34 -23.25 -2.42
C LEU A 92 10.12 -22.64 -1.74
N PHE A 93 8.91 -22.93 -2.24
CA PHE A 93 7.67 -22.29 -1.81
C PHE A 93 6.70 -23.22 -1.07
N GLY A 94 6.97 -24.53 -1.04
CA GLY A 94 6.05 -25.56 -0.56
C GLY A 94 5.18 -26.12 -1.68
N PRO A 95 4.24 -27.03 -1.35
CA PRO A 95 3.34 -27.65 -2.33
C PRO A 95 2.65 -26.57 -3.17
N LEU A 96 2.87 -26.60 -4.48
CA LEU A 96 2.12 -25.76 -5.41
C LEU A 96 0.65 -26.14 -5.26
N ALA A 97 -0.23 -25.14 -5.06
CA ALA A 97 -1.64 -25.34 -4.76
C ALA A 97 -2.22 -26.45 -5.65
N GLY A 98 -2.73 -27.51 -5.01
CA GLY A 98 -3.21 -28.70 -5.69
C GLY A 98 -4.21 -28.33 -6.78
N SER A 99 -4.16 -29.06 -7.90
CA SER A 99 -5.04 -28.93 -9.06
C SER A 99 -6.49 -28.72 -8.62
N GLY A 100 -6.90 -27.46 -8.49
CA GLY A 100 -8.26 -27.07 -8.21
C GLY A 100 -9.00 -27.14 -9.53
N ASP A 101 -9.90 -28.11 -9.65
CA ASP A 101 -10.97 -28.06 -10.64
C ASP A 101 -11.69 -26.72 -10.49
N ASP A 102 -11.52 -25.85 -11.47
CA ASP A 102 -12.18 -24.55 -11.59
C ASP A 102 -13.66 -24.80 -11.96
N ASP A 103 -14.45 -25.19 -10.97
CA ASP A 103 -15.91 -25.30 -11.10
C ASP A 103 -16.50 -23.88 -11.00
N GLY A 104 -16.53 -23.22 -12.16
CA GLY A 104 -17.04 -21.86 -12.35
C GLY A 104 -18.48 -21.74 -11.89
N SER A 105 -18.64 -21.21 -10.67
CA SER A 105 -19.93 -20.71 -10.18
C SER A 105 -19.91 -19.19 -10.29
N ASP A 106 -20.41 -18.66 -11.41
CA ASP A 106 -20.84 -17.26 -11.54
C ASP A 106 -22.09 -17.04 -10.66
N PRO A 107 -22.09 -16.15 -9.65
CA PRO A 107 -23.34 -15.64 -9.11
C PRO A 107 -23.72 -14.36 -9.89
N GLU A 108 -24.68 -14.51 -10.80
CA GLU A 108 -25.45 -13.42 -11.42
C GLU A 108 -26.02 -12.49 -10.33
N GLY A 109 -25.57 -11.24 -10.34
CA GLY A 109 -26.07 -10.18 -9.47
C GLY A 109 -27.06 -9.29 -10.21
N GLU A 110 -28.27 -9.79 -10.43
CA GLU A 110 -29.38 -8.98 -10.93
C GLU A 110 -30.04 -8.23 -9.76
N GLY A 111 -29.87 -6.91 -9.73
CA GLY A 111 -30.56 -6.01 -8.81
C GLY A 111 -31.31 -4.95 -9.59
N GLU A 112 -32.51 -5.30 -10.01
CA GLU A 112 -33.48 -4.41 -10.65
C GLU A 112 -33.76 -3.15 -9.83
N ALA A 113 -34.00 -2.06 -10.56
CA ALA A 113 -34.44 -0.79 -10.05
C ALA A 113 -35.84 -0.88 -9.42
N HIS A 114 -36.02 -0.26 -8.25
CA HIS A 114 -37.35 0.13 -7.79
C HIS A 114 -37.33 1.49 -7.07
N SER A 115 -38.04 2.43 -7.72
CA SER A 115 -38.76 3.63 -7.24
C SER A 115 -38.00 4.79 -6.60
#